data_AF-A0A1E7GSR7-F1
#
_entry.id   AF-A0A1E7GSR7-F1
#
_cell.length_a   1.000
_cell.length_b   1.000
_cell.length_c   1.000
_cell.angle_alpha   90.00
_cell.angle_beta   90.00
_cell.angle_gamma   90.00
#
_symmetry.space_group_name_H-M   'P 1'
#
loop_
_entity.id
_entity.type
_entity.pdbx_description
1 polymer ?
#
loop_
_entity_poly.entity_id
_entity_poly.type
_entity_poly.pdbx_seq_one_letter_code
_entity_poly.pdbx_strand_id
1 'polypeptide(L)'
;MLRKLSLAYVSGTVAALVACLVFWLLGRDGATAWMGVALAPRLTSGWLYARLIFGGLFGLLLVLPVLPNRLPLRGILISLAPAAYILLVLFPRIGRGLFGFGYGALTPLLIGGLCLLWGLLSAGWYRLVRG
;
A
#
# COMPACT_ATOMS: atom_id res chain seq x y z
N MET A 1 13.55 9.91 19.48
CA MET A 1 13.44 8.96 18.35
C MET A 1 12.12 8.19 18.36
N LEU A 2 11.71 7.60 19.49
CA LEU A 2 10.45 6.83 19.62
C LEU A 2 9.22 7.54 19.02
N ARG A 3 9.01 8.83 19.34
CA ARG A 3 7.88 9.61 18.82
C ARG A 3 7.82 9.62 17.28
N LYS A 4 8.96 9.73 16.60
CA LYS A 4 8.97 9.75 15.12
C LYS A 4 8.61 8.37 14.54
N LEU A 5 9.11 7.31 15.17
CA LEU A 5 8.83 5.93 14.77
C LEU A 5 7.36 5.58 14.99
N SER A 6 6.79 5.91 16.15
CA SER A 6 5.37 5.66 16.43
C SER A 6 4.47 6.41 15.46
N LEU A 7 4.76 7.69 15.19
CA LEU A 7 4.02 8.48 14.22
C LEU A 7 4.09 7.91 12.80
N ALA A 8 5.27 7.45 12.37
CA ALA A 8 5.46 6.85 11.05
C ALA A 8 4.75 5.49 10.92
N TYR A 9 4.76 4.67 11.97
CA TYR A 9 4.02 3.42 11.99
C TYR A 9 2.52 3.65 11.93
N VAL A 10 1.99 4.57 12.74
CA VAL A 10 0.55 4.89 12.74
C VAL A 10 0.14 5.51 11.39
N SER A 11 0.93 6.40 10.81
CA SER A 11 0.62 6.98 9.49
C SER A 11 0.55 5.91 8.40
N GLY A 12 1.49 4.96 8.40
CA GLY A 12 1.48 3.82 7.49
C GLY A 12 0.29 2.89 7.71
N THR A 13 -0.10 2.68 8.97
CA THR A 13 -1.24 1.83 9.34
C THR A 13 -2.57 2.45 8.91
N VAL A 14 -2.78 3.74 9.19
CA VAL A 14 -3.99 4.48 8.78
C VAL A 14 -4.10 4.54 7.26
N ALA A 15 -3.01 4.84 6.56
CA ALA A 15 -3.00 4.82 5.11
C ALA A 15 -3.31 3.41 4.55
N ALA A 16 -2.84 2.35 5.21
CA ALA A 16 -3.09 0.98 4.78
C ALA A 16 -4.56 0.59 4.97
N LEU A 17 -5.19 1.06 6.05
CA LEU A 17 -6.62 0.90 6.26
C LEU A 17 -7.41 1.52 5.10
N VAL A 18 -7.10 2.77 4.74
CA VAL A 18 -7.77 3.45 3.63
C VAL A 18 -7.55 2.72 2.30
N ALA A 19 -6.31 2.34 1.99
CA ALA A 19 -6.01 1.59 0.76
C ALA A 19 -6.71 0.22 0.72
N CYS A 20 -6.84 -0.46 1.86
CA CYS A 20 -7.58 -1.73 1.97
C CYS A 20 -9.08 -1.54 1.74
N LEU A 21 -9.67 -0.49 2.30
CA LEU A 21 -11.09 -0.17 2.09
C LEU A 21 -11.36 0.18 0.63
N VAL A 22 -10.51 1.00 0.00
CA VAL A 22 -10.61 1.31 -1.43
C VAL A 22 -10.49 0.04 -2.26
N PHE A 23 -9.52 -0.83 -1.96
CA PHE A 23 -9.36 -2.08 -2.69
C PHE A 23 -10.55 -3.03 -2.53
N TRP A 24 -11.12 -3.09 -1.32
CA TRP A 24 -12.33 -3.86 -1.07
C TRP A 24 -13.56 -3.31 -1.81
N LEU A 25 -13.75 -1.98 -1.83
CA LEU A 25 -14.82 -1.33 -2.59
C LEU A 25 -14.70 -1.64 -4.08
N LEU A 26 -13.49 -1.50 -4.66
CA LEU A 26 -13.23 -1.86 -6.06
C LEU A 26 -13.54 -3.33 -6.37
N GLY A 27 -13.27 -4.23 -5.43
CA GLY A 27 -13.61 -5.65 -5.57
C GLY A 27 -15.10 -5.93 -5.43
N ARG A 28 -15.78 -5.26 -4.50
CA ARG A 28 -17.22 -5.38 -4.25
C ARG A 28 -18.05 -4.87 -5.43
N ASP A 29 -17.68 -3.71 -5.98
CA ASP A 29 -18.41 -3.06 -7.07
C ASP A 29 -18.11 -3.69 -8.43
N GLY A 30 -17.27 -4.74 -8.46
CA GLY A 30 -16.87 -5.42 -9.69
C GLY A 30 -15.91 -4.62 -10.56
N ALA A 31 -15.42 -3.46 -10.11
CA ALA A 31 -14.47 -2.63 -10.86
C ALA A 31 -13.19 -3.41 -11.21
N THR A 32 -12.69 -4.26 -10.30
CA THR A 32 -11.54 -5.13 -10.62
C THR A 32 -11.86 -6.13 -11.73
N ALA A 33 -13.07 -6.69 -11.75
CA ALA A 33 -13.53 -7.59 -12.82
C ALA A 33 -13.69 -6.85 -14.17
N TRP A 34 -14.21 -5.61 -14.16
CA TRP A 34 -14.27 -4.74 -15.35
C TRP A 34 -12.88 -4.45 -15.93
N MET A 35 -11.86 -4.32 -15.07
CA MET A 35 -10.46 -4.17 -15.49
C MET A 35 -9.82 -5.49 -15.95
N GLY A 36 -10.58 -6.60 -16.02
CA GLY A 36 -10.04 -7.92 -16.35
C GLY A 36 -9.10 -8.47 -15.28
N VAL A 37 -9.21 -7.98 -14.04
CA VAL A 37 -8.39 -8.38 -12.90
C VAL A 37 -9.20 -9.26 -11.95
N ALA A 38 -8.85 -10.54 -11.85
CA ALA A 38 -9.46 -11.53 -10.97
C ALA A 38 -9.00 -11.38 -9.49
N LEU A 39 -8.93 -10.14 -8.99
CA LEU A 39 -8.66 -9.82 -7.59
C LEU A 39 -9.93 -9.26 -6.94
N ALA A 40 -10.59 -10.10 -6.15
CA ALA A 40 -11.74 -9.71 -5.34
C ALA A 40 -11.44 -10.04 -3.87
N PRO A 41 -10.81 -9.12 -3.11
CA PRO A 41 -10.51 -9.38 -1.71
C PRO A 41 -11.81 -9.45 -0.90
N ARG A 42 -11.93 -10.46 -0.03
CA ARG A 42 -12.97 -10.49 1.00
C ARG A 42 -12.46 -9.73 2.23
N LEU A 43 -13.29 -8.85 2.78
CA LEU A 43 -12.97 -8.10 3.99
C LEU A 43 -13.04 -9.03 5.23
N THR A 44 -12.00 -9.82 5.42
CA THR A 44 -11.83 -10.66 6.62
C THR A 44 -10.83 -10.02 7.57
N SER A 45 -10.99 -10.28 8.87
CA SER A 45 -10.08 -9.79 9.92
C SER A 45 -8.63 -10.20 9.65
N GLY A 46 -8.39 -11.46 9.25
CA GLY A 46 -7.05 -11.95 8.92
C GLY A 46 -6.43 -11.25 7.70
N TRP A 47 -7.21 -11.00 6.65
CA TRP A 47 -6.73 -10.31 5.44
C TRP A 47 -6.37 -8.85 5.71
N LEU A 48 -7.18 -8.17 6.53
CA LEU A 48 -6.98 -6.78 6.93
C LEU A 48 -5.79 -6.65 7.89
N TYR A 49 -5.73 -7.49 8.92
CA TYR A 49 -4.70 -7.46 9.96
C TYR A 49 -3.29 -7.55 9.37
N ALA A 50 -3.05 -8.50 8.48
CA ALA A 50 -1.76 -8.65 7.81
C ALA A 50 -1.35 -7.38 7.05
N ARG A 51 -2.29 -6.75 6.33
CA ARG A 51 -2.02 -5.54 5.54
C ARG A 51 -1.79 -4.31 6.40
N LEU A 52 -2.48 -4.19 7.53
CA LEU A 52 -2.26 -3.11 8.48
C LEU A 52 -0.86 -3.17 9.08
N ILE A 53 -0.40 -4.36 9.49
CA ILE A 53 0.97 -4.54 10.01
C ILE A 53 2.00 -4.21 8.93
N PHE A 54 1.87 -4.79 7.73
CA PHE A 54 2.80 -4.50 6.64
C PHE A 54 2.80 -3.02 6.27
N GLY A 55 1.62 -2.39 6.25
CA GLY A 55 1.47 -0.95 6.04
C GLY A 55 2.19 -0.12 7.10
N GLY A 56 2.07 -0.47 8.37
CA GLY A 56 2.81 0.18 9.46
C GLY A 56 4.32 0.00 9.33
N LEU A 57 4.79 -1.21 9.00
CA LEU A 57 6.20 -1.53 8.81
C LEU A 57 6.82 -0.73 7.65
N PHE A 58 6.17 -0.69 6.49
CA PHE A 58 6.63 0.16 5.39
C PHE A 58 6.50 1.66 5.72
N GLY A 59 5.54 2.03 6.57
CA GLY A 59 5.40 3.39 7.10
C GLY A 59 6.64 3.88 7.83
N LEU A 60 7.39 3.00 8.49
CA LEU A 60 8.65 3.35 9.18
C LEU A 60 9.71 3.96 8.24
N LEU A 61 9.64 3.67 6.93
CA LEU A 61 10.51 4.28 5.93
C LEU A 61 10.33 5.81 5.85
N LEU A 62 9.21 6.35 6.34
CA LEU A 62 8.97 7.80 6.53
C LEU A 62 9.81 8.42 7.65
N VAL A 63 10.66 7.67 8.34
CA VAL A 63 11.65 8.24 9.26
C VAL A 63 13.00 8.49 8.56
N LEU A 64 13.35 7.73 7.52
CA LEU A 64 14.64 7.85 6.83
C LEU A 64 14.82 9.23 6.18
N PRO A 65 15.98 9.88 6.23
CA PRO A 65 16.21 11.25 5.72
C PRO A 65 16.25 11.35 4.17
N VAL A 66 15.35 10.66 3.48
CA VAL A 66 15.19 10.71 2.02
C VAL A 66 14.26 11.86 1.66
N LEU A 67 14.73 12.79 0.80
CA LEU A 67 13.96 13.94 0.29
C LEU A 67 13.25 14.78 1.37
N PRO A 68 14.00 15.40 2.32
CA PRO A 68 13.44 16.12 3.45
C PRO A 68 12.50 17.28 3.06
N ASN A 69 12.74 17.93 1.91
CA ASN A 69 11.95 19.07 1.44
C ASN A 69 10.78 18.70 0.51
N ARG A 70 10.60 17.43 0.12
CA ARG A 70 9.56 17.02 -0.84
C ARG A 70 8.72 15.86 -0.33
N LEU A 71 7.89 16.15 0.67
CA LEU A 71 7.02 15.17 1.32
C LEU A 71 6.12 14.32 0.38
N PRO A 72 5.42 14.88 -0.62
CA PRO A 72 4.62 14.06 -1.54
C PRO A 72 5.51 13.15 -2.41
N LEU A 73 6.65 13.65 -2.88
CA LEU A 73 7.61 12.85 -3.65
C LEU A 73 8.20 11.70 -2.81
N ARG A 74 8.40 11.95 -1.52
CA ARG A 74 8.83 10.97 -0.54
C ARG A 74 7.79 9.86 -0.33
N GLY A 75 6.50 10.23 -0.25
CA GLY A 75 5.39 9.27 -0.22
C GLY A 75 5.36 8.37 -1.45
N ILE A 76 5.54 8.95 -2.63
CA ILE A 76 5.62 8.21 -3.91
C ILE A 76 6.80 7.24 -3.88
N LEU A 77 8.00 7.68 -3.49
CA LEU A 77 9.16 6.79 -3.43
C LEU A 77 8.98 5.65 -2.42
N ILE A 78 8.43 5.95 -1.24
CA ILE A 78 8.19 4.93 -0.22
C ILE A 78 7.12 3.95 -0.69
N SER A 79 6.14 4.36 -1.50
CA SER A 79 5.16 3.45 -2.09
C SER A 79 5.73 2.44 -3.07
N LEU A 80 6.91 2.70 -3.65
CA LEU A 80 7.58 1.75 -4.53
C LEU A 80 8.05 0.51 -3.76
N ALA A 81 8.38 0.64 -2.47
CA ALA A 81 8.80 -0.50 -1.65
C ALA A 81 7.70 -1.57 -1.46
N PRO A 82 6.48 -1.24 -0.97
CA PRO A 82 5.39 -2.21 -0.91
C PRO A 82 4.94 -2.66 -2.31
N ALA A 83 4.95 -1.79 -3.32
CA ALA A 83 4.60 -2.19 -4.68
C ALA A 83 5.57 -3.25 -5.23
N ALA A 84 6.88 -3.01 -5.10
CA ALA A 84 7.92 -3.96 -5.51
C ALA A 84 7.80 -5.27 -4.73
N TYR A 85 7.58 -5.22 -3.41
CA TYR A 85 7.38 -6.42 -2.60
C TYR A 85 6.19 -7.25 -3.07
N ILE A 86 5.03 -6.62 -3.32
CA ILE A 86 3.84 -7.34 -3.77
C ILE A 86 4.06 -7.95 -5.16
N LEU A 87 4.54 -7.14 -6.11
CA LEU A 87 4.66 -7.53 -7.52
C LEU A 87 5.79 -8.50 -7.80
N LEU A 88 6.92 -8.38 -7.11
CA LEU A 88 8.14 -9.16 -7.37
C LEU A 88 8.37 -10.29 -6.38
N VAL A 89 7.77 -10.23 -5.18
CA VAL A 89 7.99 -11.26 -4.14
C VAL A 89 6.69 -12.00 -3.81
N LEU A 90 5.62 -11.29 -3.45
CA LEU A 90 4.39 -11.92 -3.00
C LEU A 90 3.68 -12.68 -4.12
N PHE A 91 3.45 -12.03 -5.27
CA PHE A 91 2.74 -12.64 -6.39
C PHE A 91 3.44 -13.86 -7.00
N PRO A 92 4.77 -13.86 -7.21
CA PRO A 92 5.48 -15.08 -7.61
C PRO A 92 5.36 -16.20 -6.57
N ARG A 93 5.44 -15.88 -5.27
CA ARG A 93 5.35 -16.87 -4.19
C ARG A 93 3.98 -17.56 -4.11
N ILE A 94 2.90 -16.85 -4.44
CA ILE A 94 1.55 -17.44 -4.50
C ILE A 94 1.21 -18.06 -5.86
N GLY A 95 2.22 -18.26 -6.73
CA GLY A 95 2.05 -18.94 -8.03
C GLY A 95 1.33 -18.11 -9.09
N ARG A 96 1.28 -16.77 -8.96
CA ARG A 96 0.53 -15.88 -9.86
C ARG A 96 1.40 -15.14 -10.88
N GLY A 97 2.66 -15.58 -11.00
CA GLY A 97 3.65 -15.03 -11.93
C GLY A 97 4.25 -13.70 -11.48
N LEU A 98 5.30 -13.28 -12.20
CA LEU A 98 5.93 -11.98 -12.04
C LEU A 98 4.89 -10.87 -12.33
N PHE A 99 4.85 -9.83 -11.50
CA PHE A 99 3.88 -8.73 -11.57
C PHE A 99 2.40 -9.12 -11.38
N GLY A 100 2.09 -10.39 -11.10
CA GLY A 100 0.71 -10.84 -10.88
C GLY A 100 -0.12 -10.90 -12.15
N PHE A 101 0.49 -11.07 -13.32
CA PHE A 101 -0.23 -11.26 -14.59
C PHE A 101 -1.20 -12.45 -14.56
N GLY A 102 -1.00 -13.42 -13.67
CA GLY A 102 -1.96 -14.50 -13.42
C GLY A 102 -3.28 -14.05 -12.78
N TYR A 103 -3.43 -12.78 -12.44
CA TYR A 103 -4.72 -12.16 -12.09
C TYR A 103 -5.30 -11.31 -13.22
N GLY A 104 -4.51 -10.93 -14.23
CA GLY A 104 -4.91 -10.03 -15.30
C GLY A 104 -3.80 -9.04 -15.68
N ALA A 105 -3.82 -8.54 -16.91
CA ALA A 105 -2.79 -7.64 -17.44
C ALA A 105 -2.68 -6.31 -16.68
N LEU A 106 -3.80 -5.82 -16.12
CA LEU A 106 -3.87 -4.55 -15.39
C LEU A 106 -3.57 -4.66 -13.89
N THR A 107 -3.27 -5.87 -13.39
CA THR A 107 -2.90 -6.11 -11.98
C THR A 107 -1.76 -5.22 -11.49
N PRO A 108 -0.65 -5.01 -12.25
CA PRO A 108 0.47 -4.20 -11.78
C PRO A 108 0.07 -2.74 -11.60
N LEU A 109 -0.81 -2.24 -12.48
CA LEU A 109 -1.31 -0.87 -12.43
C LEU A 109 -2.24 -0.67 -11.23
N LEU A 110 -3.16 -1.62 -10.99
CA LEU A 110 -4.06 -1.59 -9.84
C LEU A 110 -3.27 -1.56 -8.52
N ILE A 111 -2.33 -2.48 -8.36
CA ILE A 111 -1.50 -2.57 -7.15
C ILE A 111 -0.60 -1.34 -7.00
N GLY A 112 0.01 -0.88 -8.10
CA GLY A 112 0.80 0.35 -8.11
C GLY A 112 -0.03 1.56 -7.67
N GLY A 113 -1.26 1.70 -8.17
CA GLY A 113 -2.18 2.76 -7.78
C GLY A 113 -2.57 2.72 -6.30
N LEU A 114 -2.89 1.52 -5.77
CA LEU A 114 -3.20 1.33 -4.35
C LEU A 114 -2.00 1.63 -3.45
N CYS A 115 -0.81 1.20 -3.85
CA CYS A 115 0.42 1.52 -3.13
C CYS A 115 0.72 3.03 -3.18
N LEU A 116 0.52 3.67 -4.32
CA LEU A 116 0.74 5.11 -4.48
C LEU A 116 -0.25 5.91 -3.61
N LEU A 117 -1.52 5.53 -3.61
CA LEU A 117 -2.53 6.08 -2.71
C LEU A 117 -2.08 5.94 -1.24
N TRP A 118 -1.64 4.74 -0.85
CA TRP A 118 -1.08 4.49 0.48
C TRP A 118 0.11 5.41 0.80
N GLY A 119 1.06 5.56 -0.10
CA GLY A 119 2.26 6.38 0.11
C GLY A 119 1.95 7.87 0.27
N LEU A 120 1.03 8.40 -0.56
CA LEU A 120 0.57 9.79 -0.46
C LEU A 120 -0.17 10.04 0.86
N LEU A 121 -1.10 9.15 1.23
CA LEU A 121 -1.85 9.25 2.49
C LEU A 121 -0.93 9.13 3.71
N SER A 122 0.03 8.21 3.68
CA SER A 122 0.98 8.01 4.77
C SER A 122 1.86 9.24 4.97
N ALA A 123 2.39 9.81 3.88
CA ALA A 123 3.18 11.04 3.94
C ALA A 123 2.34 12.26 4.39
N GLY A 124 1.10 12.37 3.91
CA GLY A 124 0.16 13.43 4.30
C GLY A 124 -0.20 13.37 5.79
N TRP A 125 -0.58 12.19 6.28
CA TRP A 125 -0.88 11.95 7.68
C TRP A 125 0.33 12.19 8.58
N TYR A 126 1.51 11.70 8.18
CA TYR A 126 2.74 11.94 8.92
C TYR A 126 3.08 13.43 9.03
N ARG A 127 2.80 14.24 8.00
CA ARG A 127 2.94 15.71 8.06
C ARG A 127 1.98 16.31 9.07
N LEU A 128 0.72 15.90 9.01
CA LEU A 128 -0.37 16.47 9.81
C LEU A 128 -0.18 16.22 11.30
N VAL A 129 0.34 15.04 11.70
CA VAL A 129 0.56 14.72 13.12
C VAL A 129 1.94 15.17 13.63
N ARG A 130 2.87 15.49 12.72
CA ARG A 130 4.22 15.98 13.08
C ARG A 130 4.30 17.50 13.14
N GLY A 131 3.54 18.21 12.31
CA GLY A 131 3.38 19.66 12.36
C GLY A 131 2.69 20.07 13.66
#